data_AF-A0A1T4L3P5-F1
#
_entry.id   AF-A0A1T4L3P5-F1
#
_cell.length_a   1.000
_cell.length_b   1.000
_cell.length_c   1.000
_cell.angle_alpha   90.00
_cell.angle_beta   90.00
_cell.angle_gamma   90.00
#
_symmetry.space_group_name_H-M   'P 1'
#
loop_
_entity.id
_entity.type
_entity.pdbx_description
1 polymer ?
#
loop_
_entity_poly.entity_id
_entity_poly.type
_entity_poly.pdbx_seq_one_letter_code
_entity_poly.pdbx_strand_id
1 'polypeptide(L)'
;MKEISSLLGYREGVRVVDATLRDGGLVNSFRFSDEFVKALYTANIEAGVDYMEVGYKASKKMFDVQEFGKWKFTNDEDILKVIGENAEKKIKLAAMADVGRCDYKEDIQDRKNSPLDVIRVACYVHQIAAAIEMIEDAKKKGYEVTCNIMAISTAQEGDIRVALDMLGKSPVDTIYIVDSFGSIYPEQLARIVNLYKEYADKYGKTLGLHAHNNQQLAFANTIEAVGDGVDWLDATYNGMGRGAGNCSMENLIGFLHNPKYNLFPVLSFVEKYIMQLKKDGVVWGYDLQYLVTGLLNQHPRTAIDFTKQNRTDYSKFYNEMTAQE
;
A
#
# COMPACT_ATOMS: atom_id res chain seq x y z
N MET A 1 9.03 25.58 2.28
CA MET A 1 8.58 26.04 0.94
C MET A 1 8.81 24.91 -0.03
N LYS A 2 7.84 24.59 -0.90
CA LYS A 2 8.00 23.56 -1.95
C LYS A 2 9.19 24.00 -2.83
N GLU A 3 10.32 23.30 -2.76
CA GLU A 3 11.50 23.61 -3.59
C GLU A 3 11.17 23.26 -5.03
N ILE A 4 10.99 24.29 -5.86
CA ILE A 4 10.69 24.15 -7.28
C ILE A 4 11.99 24.48 -8.02
N SER A 5 12.70 23.46 -8.52
CA SER A 5 13.92 23.64 -9.32
C SER A 5 13.64 24.23 -10.71
N SER A 6 12.43 24.02 -11.23
CA SER A 6 11.86 24.71 -12.40
C SER A 6 10.33 24.62 -12.37
N LEU A 7 9.63 25.61 -12.95
CA LEU A 7 8.15 25.71 -12.88
C LEU A 7 7.42 24.46 -13.43
N LEU A 8 8.07 23.67 -14.28
CA LEU A 8 7.55 22.42 -14.86
C LEU A 8 8.50 21.24 -14.61
N GLY A 9 9.30 21.31 -13.54
CA GLY A 9 10.23 20.25 -13.15
C GLY A 9 9.54 19.08 -12.48
N TYR A 10 10.30 18.01 -12.21
CA TYR A 10 9.85 16.88 -11.41
C TYR A 10 10.79 16.64 -10.23
N ARG A 11 10.28 16.01 -9.17
CA ARG A 11 11.09 15.59 -8.02
C ARG A 11 11.77 14.25 -8.33
N GLU A 12 13.10 14.24 -8.38
CA GLU A 12 13.87 13.01 -8.64
C GLU A 12 13.77 11.99 -7.49
N GLY A 13 13.47 12.45 -6.27
CA GLY A 13 13.31 11.62 -5.08
C GLY A 13 12.09 10.69 -5.10
N VAL A 14 11.10 10.98 -5.94
CA VAL A 14 9.85 10.21 -6.00
C VAL A 14 10.12 8.76 -6.42
N ARG A 15 9.51 7.83 -5.69
CA ARG A 15 9.52 6.39 -5.90
C ARG A 15 8.09 5.89 -5.95
N VAL A 16 7.76 5.12 -6.99
CA VAL A 16 6.45 4.47 -7.12
C VAL A 16 6.54 3.04 -6.61
N VAL A 17 5.59 2.66 -5.77
CA VAL A 17 5.43 1.30 -5.26
C VAL A 17 4.14 0.72 -5.83
N ASP A 18 4.25 -0.38 -6.58
CA ASP A 18 3.11 -1.20 -6.97
C ASP A 18 2.67 -2.09 -5.80
N ALA A 19 1.41 -1.96 -5.39
CA ALA A 19 0.79 -2.78 -4.35
C ALA A 19 -0.29 -3.73 -4.92
N THR A 20 -0.35 -3.96 -6.23
CA THR A 20 -1.42 -4.73 -6.89
C THR A 20 -1.50 -6.16 -6.37
N LEU A 21 -0.36 -6.82 -6.17
CA LEU A 21 -0.32 -8.21 -5.68
C LEU A 21 -0.58 -8.33 -4.16
N ARG A 22 -0.48 -7.22 -3.42
CA ARG A 22 -0.71 -7.17 -1.96
C ARG A 22 -2.09 -6.65 -1.61
N ASP A 23 -2.40 -5.38 -1.90
CA ASP A 23 -3.71 -4.82 -1.57
C ASP A 23 -4.79 -5.35 -2.51
N GLY A 24 -4.48 -5.46 -3.81
CA GLY A 24 -5.37 -6.11 -4.79
C GLY A 24 -5.64 -7.58 -4.46
N GLY A 25 -4.74 -8.26 -3.74
CA GLY A 25 -5.00 -9.61 -3.24
C GLY A 25 -6.22 -9.73 -2.33
N LEU A 26 -6.66 -8.63 -1.69
CA LEU A 26 -7.82 -8.62 -0.81
C LEU A 26 -9.15 -8.80 -1.55
N VAL A 27 -9.22 -8.53 -2.87
CA VAL A 27 -10.45 -8.70 -3.65
C VAL A 27 -10.51 -10.03 -4.42
N ASN A 28 -9.39 -10.74 -4.52
CA ASN A 28 -9.30 -12.05 -5.19
C ASN A 28 -8.72 -13.16 -4.30
N SER A 29 -8.75 -12.98 -2.97
CA SER A 29 -8.15 -13.90 -1.99
C SER A 29 -6.73 -14.34 -2.35
N PHE A 30 -5.92 -13.44 -2.93
CA PHE A 30 -4.54 -13.68 -3.36
C PHE A 30 -4.37 -14.79 -4.43
N ARG A 31 -5.43 -15.16 -5.16
CA ARG A 31 -5.43 -16.20 -6.20
C ARG A 31 -5.01 -15.66 -7.57
N PHE A 32 -3.85 -15.03 -7.64
CA PHE A 32 -3.25 -14.61 -8.90
C PHE A 32 -2.48 -15.76 -9.56
N SER A 33 -2.66 -15.93 -10.87
CA SER A 33 -1.88 -16.91 -11.64
C SER A 33 -0.41 -16.49 -11.73
N ASP A 34 0.47 -17.47 -11.92
CA ASP A 34 1.90 -17.20 -12.13
C ASP A 34 2.13 -16.32 -13.37
N GLU A 35 1.31 -16.48 -14.42
CA GLU A 35 1.33 -15.62 -15.60
C GLU A 35 1.01 -14.16 -15.26
N PHE A 36 -0.05 -13.92 -14.49
CA PHE A 36 -0.43 -12.57 -14.06
C PHE A 36 0.72 -11.90 -13.30
N VAL A 37 1.35 -12.61 -12.36
CA VAL A 37 2.42 -12.06 -11.54
C VAL A 37 3.67 -11.77 -12.36
N LYS A 38 4.06 -12.66 -13.28
CA LYS A 38 5.18 -12.44 -14.18
C LYS A 38 4.93 -11.27 -15.14
N ALA A 39 3.69 -11.15 -15.64
CA ALA A 39 3.29 -10.03 -16.49
C ALA A 39 3.30 -8.70 -15.72
N LEU A 40 2.83 -8.68 -14.47
CA LEU A 40 2.82 -7.51 -13.61
C LEU A 40 4.25 -7.03 -13.32
N TYR A 41 5.14 -7.96 -12.96
CA TYR A 41 6.56 -7.68 -12.75
C TYR A 41 7.22 -7.09 -14.00
N THR A 42 6.94 -7.65 -15.17
CA THR A 42 7.46 -7.14 -16.45
C THR A 42 6.92 -5.73 -16.76
N ALA A 43 5.61 -5.53 -16.61
CA ALA A 43 4.97 -4.23 -16.82
C ALA A 43 5.54 -3.17 -15.87
N ASN A 44 5.76 -3.50 -14.60
CA ASN A 44 6.36 -2.58 -13.61
C ASN A 44 7.77 -2.12 -14.03
N ILE A 45 8.62 -3.03 -14.52
CA ILE A 45 9.96 -2.66 -15.00
C ILE A 45 9.87 -1.73 -16.21
N GLU A 46 9.05 -2.09 -17.19
CA GLU A 46 8.88 -1.30 -18.41
C GLU A 46 8.24 0.06 -18.15
N ALA A 47 7.38 0.15 -17.11
CA ALA A 47 6.74 1.38 -16.66
C ALA A 47 7.66 2.27 -15.81
N GLY A 48 8.84 1.79 -15.41
CA GLY A 48 9.76 2.52 -14.54
C GLY A 48 9.38 2.53 -13.06
N VAL A 49 8.50 1.61 -12.63
CA VAL A 49 8.11 1.43 -11.21
C VAL A 49 9.32 1.01 -10.39
N ASP A 50 9.47 1.62 -9.21
CA ASP A 50 10.67 1.48 -8.38
C ASP A 50 10.59 0.25 -7.45
N TYR A 51 9.38 -0.07 -6.96
CA TYR A 51 9.14 -1.19 -6.04
C TYR A 51 7.89 -1.99 -6.44
N MET A 52 7.94 -3.32 -6.30
CA MET A 52 6.77 -4.18 -6.44
C MET A 52 6.54 -4.96 -5.14
N GLU A 53 5.38 -4.77 -4.53
CA GLU A 53 4.99 -5.47 -3.31
C GLU A 53 4.31 -6.81 -3.63
N VAL A 54 5.00 -7.89 -3.27
CA VAL A 54 4.64 -9.28 -3.55
C VAL A 54 3.89 -9.89 -2.37
N GLY A 55 2.68 -9.38 -2.11
CA GLY A 55 1.78 -10.00 -1.14
C GLY A 55 2.17 -9.81 0.34
N TYR A 56 1.78 -10.79 1.17
CA TYR A 56 1.99 -10.76 2.62
C TYR A 56 2.88 -11.91 3.10
N LYS A 57 3.55 -11.70 4.24
CA LYS A 57 4.18 -12.72 5.08
C LYS A 57 3.21 -13.19 6.18
N ALA A 58 1.95 -13.48 5.84
CA ALA A 58 0.96 -13.87 6.84
C ALA A 58 1.33 -15.22 7.50
N SER A 59 0.97 -15.41 8.76
CA SER A 59 1.21 -16.66 9.47
C SER A 59 0.27 -17.76 8.98
N LYS A 60 0.83 -18.90 8.56
CA LYS A 60 0.07 -20.11 8.23
C LYS A 60 -0.58 -20.76 9.47
N LYS A 61 -0.20 -20.33 10.68
CA LYS A 61 -0.79 -20.80 11.95
C LYS A 61 -2.06 -20.02 12.31
N MET A 62 -2.22 -18.80 11.80
CA MET A 62 -3.34 -17.91 12.10
C MET A 62 -4.40 -17.84 11.00
N PHE A 63 -4.05 -18.20 9.76
CA PHE A 63 -4.95 -18.16 8.61
C PHE A 63 -5.07 -19.55 7.99
N ASP A 64 -6.27 -19.92 7.56
CA ASP A 64 -6.47 -21.14 6.79
C ASP A 64 -5.86 -20.97 5.39
N VAL A 65 -4.81 -21.75 5.11
CA VAL A 65 -4.08 -21.71 3.84
C VAL A 65 -4.97 -22.08 2.65
N GLN A 66 -6.04 -22.85 2.87
CA GLN A 66 -6.97 -23.24 1.79
C GLN A 66 -7.86 -22.09 1.31
N GLU A 67 -8.11 -21.09 2.16
CA GLU A 67 -8.96 -19.95 1.82
C GLU A 67 -8.26 -18.95 0.89
N PHE A 68 -6.92 -18.91 0.90
CA PHE A 68 -6.12 -17.92 0.18
C PHE A 68 -5.16 -18.54 -0.84
N GLY A 69 -4.75 -17.75 -1.82
CA GLY A 69 -3.64 -18.08 -2.71
C GLY A 69 -2.28 -17.86 -2.03
N LYS A 70 -1.24 -18.43 -2.64
CA LYS A 70 0.13 -18.45 -2.10
C LYS A 70 0.72 -17.08 -1.78
N TRP A 71 0.29 -16.02 -2.48
CA TRP A 71 0.76 -14.64 -2.26
C TRP A 71 0.24 -14.01 -0.95
N LYS A 72 -0.69 -14.67 -0.23
CA LYS A 72 -0.99 -14.32 1.16
C LYS A 72 0.12 -14.74 2.12
N PHE A 73 0.89 -15.75 1.74
CA PHE A 73 1.92 -16.43 2.53
C PHE A 73 3.24 -16.44 1.75
N THR A 74 3.56 -15.31 1.11
CA THR A 74 4.64 -15.21 0.12
C THR A 74 5.94 -15.77 0.68
N ASN A 75 6.46 -16.76 -0.01
CA ASN A 75 7.76 -17.36 0.27
C ASN A 75 8.71 -17.14 -0.91
N ASP A 76 9.98 -17.27 -0.61
CA ASP A 76 11.06 -16.90 -1.51
C ASP A 76 11.16 -17.86 -2.71
N GLU A 77 10.81 -19.13 -2.51
CA GLU A 77 10.76 -20.15 -3.57
C GLU A 77 9.70 -19.82 -4.63
N ASP A 78 8.50 -19.40 -4.22
CA ASP A 78 7.44 -18.99 -5.13
C ASP A 78 7.81 -17.73 -5.92
N ILE A 79 8.47 -16.77 -5.28
CA ILE A 79 9.00 -15.57 -5.97
C ILE A 79 10.00 -16.01 -7.06
N LEU A 80 11.01 -16.79 -6.68
CA LEU A 80 12.06 -17.24 -7.60
C LEU A 80 11.50 -18.09 -8.75
N LYS A 81 10.51 -18.94 -8.47
CA LYS A 81 9.87 -19.78 -9.49
C LYS A 81 9.12 -18.96 -10.54
N VAL A 82 8.46 -17.87 -10.13
CA VAL A 82 7.57 -17.09 -11.00
C VAL A 82 8.29 -15.92 -11.67
N ILE A 83 9.04 -15.15 -10.89
CA ILE A 83 9.72 -13.93 -11.31
C ILE A 83 11.15 -14.22 -11.78
N GLY A 84 11.79 -15.26 -11.25
CA GLY A 84 13.20 -15.57 -11.51
C GLY A 84 14.15 -14.78 -10.60
N GLU A 85 15.45 -14.89 -10.87
CA GLU A 85 16.45 -14.06 -10.21
C GLU A 85 16.32 -12.60 -10.67
N ASN A 86 16.18 -11.69 -9.70
CA ASN A 86 16.04 -10.26 -9.93
C ASN A 86 17.40 -9.53 -10.07
N ALA A 87 18.50 -10.26 -10.22
CA ALA A 87 19.87 -9.75 -10.04
C ALA A 87 20.28 -8.64 -11.04
N GLU A 88 19.60 -8.54 -12.18
CA GLU A 88 19.94 -7.59 -13.26
C GLU A 88 18.93 -6.45 -13.44
N LYS A 89 17.89 -6.36 -12.60
CA LYS A 89 16.73 -5.49 -12.87
C LYS A 89 16.54 -4.40 -11.80
N LYS A 90 16.15 -3.21 -12.27
CA LYS A 90 16.10 -1.94 -11.51
C LYS A 90 15.00 -1.86 -10.45
N ILE A 91 14.10 -2.84 -10.38
CA ILE A 91 12.96 -2.85 -9.45
C ILE A 91 13.30 -3.64 -8.18
N LYS A 92 12.91 -3.09 -7.02
CA LYS A 92 13.03 -3.77 -5.73
C LYS A 92 11.76 -4.53 -5.37
N LEU A 93 11.89 -5.71 -4.78
CA LEU A 93 10.74 -6.49 -4.32
C LEU A 93 10.45 -6.25 -2.84
N ALA A 94 9.18 -6.05 -2.50
CA ALA A 94 8.74 -5.83 -1.12
C ALA A 94 7.74 -6.90 -0.68
N ALA A 95 7.62 -7.15 0.62
CA ALA A 95 6.49 -7.92 1.17
C ALA A 95 5.99 -7.28 2.47
N MET A 96 4.67 -7.35 2.69
CA MET A 96 4.05 -6.81 3.89
C MET A 96 4.07 -7.82 5.04
N ALA A 97 4.48 -7.39 6.23
CA ALA A 97 4.44 -8.15 7.47
C ALA A 97 3.62 -7.38 8.52
N ASP A 98 2.46 -7.92 8.87
CA ASP A 98 1.52 -7.29 9.82
C ASP A 98 1.88 -7.67 11.26
N VAL A 99 2.01 -6.69 12.15
CA VAL A 99 2.26 -6.92 13.58
C VAL A 99 1.15 -7.81 14.17
N GLY A 100 1.58 -8.93 14.78
CA GLY A 100 0.69 -9.91 15.37
C GLY A 100 -0.03 -10.83 14.38
N ARG A 101 0.35 -10.79 13.09
CA ARG A 101 -0.27 -11.61 12.02
C ARG A 101 0.75 -12.35 11.14
N CYS A 102 2.04 -12.31 11.49
CA CYS A 102 3.14 -12.98 10.79
C CYS A 102 4.08 -13.70 11.76
N ASP A 103 4.75 -14.76 11.31
CA ASP A 103 5.85 -15.43 12.03
C ASP A 103 7.22 -14.87 11.58
N TYR A 104 7.43 -13.54 11.64
CA TYR A 104 8.56 -12.85 10.98
C TYR A 104 9.96 -13.38 11.33
N LYS A 105 10.15 -13.95 12.52
CA LYS A 105 11.43 -14.55 12.92
C LYS A 105 11.75 -15.82 12.11
N GLU A 106 10.72 -16.58 11.75
CA GLU A 106 10.81 -17.85 11.01
C GLU A 106 10.66 -17.62 9.50
N ASP A 107 9.71 -16.79 9.08
CA ASP A 107 9.28 -16.66 7.67
C ASP A 107 10.08 -15.64 6.84
N ILE A 108 10.87 -14.77 7.51
CA ILE A 108 11.74 -13.79 6.86
C ILE A 108 13.18 -14.23 7.05
N GLN A 109 13.79 -14.72 5.97
CA GLN A 109 15.19 -15.15 5.94
C GLN A 109 16.15 -13.96 5.88
N ASP A 110 17.46 -14.18 6.05
CA ASP A 110 18.46 -13.13 5.78
C ASP A 110 18.33 -12.59 4.34
N ARG A 111 18.42 -11.28 4.15
CA ARG A 111 18.30 -10.62 2.84
C ARG A 111 19.18 -11.26 1.78
N LYS A 112 20.43 -11.62 2.12
CA LYS A 112 21.39 -12.25 1.18
C LYS A 112 20.88 -13.56 0.56
N ASN A 113 19.92 -14.23 1.20
CA ASN A 113 19.32 -15.50 0.76
C ASN A 113 17.89 -15.31 0.25
N SER A 114 17.39 -14.07 0.18
CA SER A 114 16.02 -13.75 -0.20
C SER A 114 15.98 -12.92 -1.48
N PRO A 115 14.98 -13.11 -2.35
CA PRO A 115 14.73 -12.22 -3.48
C PRO A 115 14.06 -10.90 -3.07
N LEU A 116 13.56 -10.79 -1.83
CA LEU A 116 12.95 -9.56 -1.30
C LEU A 116 14.04 -8.54 -0.94
N ASP A 117 13.78 -7.27 -1.19
CA ASP A 117 14.64 -6.13 -0.82
C ASP A 117 14.11 -5.36 0.38
N VAL A 118 12.78 -5.28 0.49
CA VAL A 118 12.08 -4.44 1.45
C VAL A 118 11.09 -5.26 2.27
N ILE A 119 11.13 -5.08 3.59
CA ILE A 119 10.05 -5.55 4.48
C ILE A 119 9.20 -4.35 4.89
N ARG A 120 7.91 -4.41 4.60
CA ARG A 120 6.95 -3.36 4.94
C ARG A 120 6.21 -3.79 6.20
N VAL A 121 6.47 -3.15 7.33
CA VAL A 121 5.88 -3.52 8.63
C VAL A 121 4.60 -2.72 8.84
N ALA A 122 3.44 -3.37 8.81
CA ALA A 122 2.16 -2.72 9.06
C ALA A 122 1.73 -2.87 10.52
N CYS A 123 1.28 -1.76 11.12
CA CYS A 123 0.84 -1.73 12.51
C CYS A 123 -0.21 -0.65 12.75
N TYR A 124 -0.98 -0.78 13.83
CA TYR A 124 -1.73 0.34 14.40
C TYR A 124 -0.84 1.13 15.37
N VAL A 125 -1.21 2.38 15.67
CA VAL A 125 -0.44 3.28 16.55
C VAL A 125 -0.12 2.65 17.91
N HIS A 126 -1.06 1.93 18.53
CA HIS A 126 -0.84 1.25 19.81
C HIS A 126 0.14 0.06 19.75
N GLN A 127 0.53 -0.38 18.55
CA GLN A 127 1.41 -1.53 18.32
C GLN A 127 2.85 -1.12 17.95
N ILE A 128 3.19 0.18 17.98
CA ILE A 128 4.47 0.69 17.51
C ILE A 128 5.67 0.06 18.22
N ALA A 129 5.57 -0.23 19.51
CA ALA A 129 6.64 -0.93 20.22
C ALA A 129 6.96 -2.31 19.61
N ALA A 130 5.93 -3.11 19.33
CA ALA A 130 6.09 -4.42 18.68
C ALA A 130 6.52 -4.27 17.21
N ALA A 131 6.08 -3.22 16.53
CA ALA A 131 6.55 -2.91 15.18
C ALA A 131 8.05 -2.62 15.16
N ILE A 132 8.58 -1.90 16.16
CA ILE A 132 10.02 -1.60 16.27
C ILE A 132 10.84 -2.88 16.44
N GLU A 133 10.39 -3.85 17.23
CA GLU A 133 11.07 -5.15 17.33
C GLU A 133 11.17 -5.87 15.98
N MET A 134 10.08 -5.84 15.19
CA MET A 134 10.07 -6.40 13.83
C MET A 134 11.00 -5.63 12.89
N ILE A 135 11.02 -4.30 12.99
CA ILE A 135 11.89 -3.44 12.21
C ILE A 135 13.35 -3.74 12.52
N GLU A 136 13.72 -3.84 13.79
CA GLU A 136 15.09 -4.16 14.22
C GLU A 136 15.54 -5.54 13.72
N ASP A 137 14.68 -6.55 13.78
CA ASP A 137 14.96 -7.89 13.24
C ASP A 137 15.20 -7.85 11.72
N ALA A 138 14.30 -7.21 10.97
CA ALA A 138 14.44 -7.08 9.51
C ALA A 138 15.69 -6.26 9.11
N LYS A 139 16.00 -5.17 9.83
CA LYS A 139 17.22 -4.39 9.60
C LYS A 139 18.48 -5.21 9.90
N LYS A 140 18.50 -6.01 10.97
CA LYS A 140 19.60 -6.92 11.30
C LYS A 140 19.81 -7.99 10.22
N LYS A 141 18.72 -8.47 9.61
CA LYS A 141 18.74 -9.41 8.47
C LYS A 141 19.16 -8.75 7.15
N GLY A 142 19.35 -7.43 7.12
CA GLY A 142 19.90 -6.67 5.99
C GLY A 142 18.86 -6.08 5.03
N TYR A 143 17.59 -6.00 5.42
CA TYR A 143 16.55 -5.40 4.59
C TYR A 143 16.51 -3.87 4.69
N GLU A 144 15.96 -3.24 3.65
CA GLU A 144 15.32 -1.93 3.78
C GLU A 144 13.93 -2.14 4.44
N VAL A 145 13.52 -1.23 5.31
CA VAL A 145 12.33 -1.44 6.14
C VAL A 145 11.46 -0.19 6.19
N THR A 146 10.17 -0.39 5.96
CA THR A 146 9.16 0.65 6.13
C THR A 146 8.28 0.35 7.35
N CYS A 147 7.71 1.40 7.95
CA CYS A 147 6.63 1.27 8.93
C CYS A 147 5.36 1.92 8.41
N ASN A 148 4.32 1.12 8.21
CA ASN A 148 3.02 1.51 7.69
C ASN A 148 2.02 1.64 8.83
N ILE A 149 1.77 2.88 9.24
CA ILE A 149 0.86 3.19 10.36
C ILE A 149 -0.57 3.24 9.83
N MET A 150 -1.35 2.20 10.15
CA MET A 150 -2.74 2.04 9.68
C MET A 150 -3.73 2.88 10.49
N ALA A 151 -4.85 3.22 9.86
CA ALA A 151 -6.02 3.89 10.43
C ALA A 151 -5.69 5.20 11.19
N ILE A 152 -4.74 5.98 10.67
CA ILE A 152 -4.29 7.23 11.30
C ILE A 152 -5.42 8.27 11.45
N SER A 153 -6.46 8.20 10.61
CA SER A 153 -7.65 9.05 10.69
C SER A 153 -8.47 8.85 11.97
N THR A 154 -8.22 7.77 12.72
CA THR A 154 -8.89 7.47 14.00
C THR A 154 -7.97 7.64 15.21
N ALA A 155 -6.68 7.92 14.98
CA ALA A 155 -5.70 8.06 16.05
C ALA A 155 -5.69 9.50 16.60
N GLN A 156 -5.38 9.64 17.89
CA GLN A 156 -5.17 10.95 18.49
C GLN A 156 -3.83 11.53 18.05
N GLU A 157 -3.77 12.83 17.76
CA GLU A 157 -2.53 13.48 17.31
C GLU A 157 -1.37 13.27 18.30
N GLY A 158 -1.65 13.30 19.60
CA GLY A 158 -0.65 13.04 20.65
C GLY A 158 -0.03 11.64 20.55
N ASP A 159 -0.85 10.62 20.28
CA ASP A 159 -0.37 9.24 20.11
C ASP A 159 0.46 9.09 18.83
N ILE A 160 0.06 9.77 17.75
CA ILE A 160 0.83 9.82 16.50
C ILE A 160 2.20 10.46 16.76
N ARG A 161 2.27 11.57 17.50
CA ARG A 161 3.55 12.23 17.86
C ARG A 161 4.49 11.32 18.63
N VAL A 162 3.95 10.59 19.62
CA VAL A 162 4.73 9.60 20.38
C VAL A 162 5.23 8.48 19.47
N ALA A 163 4.35 7.93 18.63
CA ALA A 163 4.70 6.89 17.67
C ALA A 163 5.80 7.33 16.69
N LEU A 164 5.69 8.53 16.13
CA LEU A 164 6.69 9.10 15.21
C LEU A 164 8.03 9.35 15.89
N ASP A 165 8.05 9.80 17.15
CA ASP A 165 9.29 9.97 17.90
C ASP A 165 10.00 8.63 18.17
N MET A 166 9.23 7.59 18.52
CA MET A 166 9.74 6.23 18.70
C MET A 166 10.30 5.66 17.39
N LEU A 167 9.54 5.76 16.29
CA LEU A 167 9.99 5.29 14.97
C LEU A 167 11.21 6.07 14.46
N GLY A 168 11.26 7.38 14.69
CA GLY A 168 12.41 8.21 14.32
C GLY A 168 13.72 7.77 14.97
N LYS A 169 13.65 7.31 16.23
CA LYS A 169 14.80 6.74 16.97
C LYS A 169 15.14 5.30 16.55
N SER A 170 14.23 4.61 15.89
CA SER A 170 14.42 3.24 15.40
C SER A 170 15.23 3.22 14.09
N PRO A 171 15.69 2.04 13.63
CA PRO A 171 16.41 1.92 12.37
C PRO A 171 15.51 1.88 11.12
N VAL A 172 14.22 2.20 11.22
CA VAL A 172 13.31 2.30 10.05
C VAL A 172 13.84 3.28 9.01
N ASP A 173 13.65 2.98 7.73
CA ASP A 173 14.08 3.84 6.61
C ASP A 173 12.96 4.80 6.18
N THR A 174 11.74 4.27 6.03
CA THR A 174 10.58 5.02 5.52
C THR A 174 9.36 4.88 6.42
N ILE A 175 8.75 6.00 6.81
CA ILE A 175 7.51 6.03 7.60
C ILE A 175 6.33 6.33 6.69
N TYR A 176 5.32 5.47 6.69
CA TYR A 176 4.16 5.57 5.83
C TYR A 176 2.94 6.16 6.56
N ILE A 177 2.33 7.14 5.90
CA ILE A 177 0.99 7.64 6.13
C ILE A 177 0.03 6.69 5.40
N VAL A 178 -0.91 6.06 6.11
CA VAL A 178 -1.86 5.11 5.50
C VAL A 178 -3.30 5.55 5.74
N ASP A 179 -3.95 6.07 4.70
CA ASP A 179 -5.38 6.39 4.71
C ASP A 179 -6.22 5.11 4.57
N SER A 180 -6.22 4.29 5.62
CA SER A 180 -6.80 2.94 5.60
C SER A 180 -8.29 2.91 5.28
N PHE A 181 -9.01 3.97 5.63
CA PHE A 181 -10.46 4.08 5.48
C PHE A 181 -10.86 4.99 4.29
N GLY A 182 -9.89 5.57 3.57
CA GLY A 182 -10.15 6.47 2.45
C GLY A 182 -10.94 7.70 2.90
N SER A 183 -10.62 8.20 4.10
CA SER A 183 -11.40 9.19 4.86
C SER A 183 -10.74 10.56 4.92
N ILE A 184 -9.48 10.66 4.51
CA ILE A 184 -8.68 11.87 4.64
C ILE A 184 -8.94 12.78 3.43
N TYR A 185 -9.21 14.07 3.70
CA TYR A 185 -9.27 15.11 2.67
C TYR A 185 -7.90 15.72 2.39
N PRO A 186 -7.65 16.28 1.18
CA PRO A 186 -6.35 16.85 0.82
C PRO A 186 -5.80 17.89 1.82
N GLU A 187 -6.64 18.78 2.34
CA GLU A 187 -6.23 19.79 3.33
C GLU A 187 -5.87 19.19 4.69
N GLN A 188 -6.48 18.05 5.05
CA GLN A 188 -6.13 17.30 6.25
C GLN A 188 -4.83 16.53 6.02
N LEU A 189 -4.66 15.94 4.83
CA LEU A 189 -3.44 15.26 4.45
C LEU A 189 -2.23 16.19 4.52
N ALA A 190 -2.33 17.42 4.01
CA ALA A 190 -1.25 18.39 4.10
C ALA A 190 -0.82 18.65 5.55
N ARG A 191 -1.77 18.74 6.49
CA ARG A 191 -1.47 18.87 7.93
C ARG A 191 -0.79 17.62 8.49
N ILE A 192 -1.25 16.44 8.11
CA ILE A 192 -0.67 15.16 8.53
C ILE A 192 0.75 15.00 7.97
N VAL A 193 0.98 15.31 6.69
CA VAL A 193 2.31 15.27 6.08
C VAL A 193 3.25 16.24 6.79
N ASN A 194 2.81 17.46 7.10
CA ASN A 194 3.63 18.40 7.86
C ASN A 194 4.04 17.86 9.24
N LEU A 195 3.10 17.22 9.96
CA LEU A 195 3.40 16.53 11.21
C LEU A 195 4.44 15.42 11.02
N TYR A 196 4.23 14.52 10.06
CA TYR A 196 5.15 13.41 9.79
C TYR A 196 6.53 13.92 9.37
N LYS A 197 6.56 14.99 8.58
CA LYS A 197 7.77 15.62 8.07
C LYS A 197 8.62 16.24 9.17
N GLU A 198 8.00 16.85 10.19
CA GLU A 198 8.72 17.35 11.37
C GLU A 198 9.63 16.26 11.98
N TYR A 199 9.10 15.05 12.15
CA TYR A 199 9.85 13.93 12.71
C TYR A 199 10.78 13.28 11.68
N ALA A 200 10.35 13.18 10.42
CA ALA A 200 11.18 12.62 9.36
C ALA A 200 12.45 13.45 9.15
N ASP A 201 12.34 14.77 9.05
CA ASP A 201 13.47 15.68 8.90
C ASP A 201 14.37 15.64 10.15
N LYS A 202 13.78 15.63 11.36
CA LYS A 202 14.51 15.53 12.63
C LYS A 202 15.39 14.27 12.72
N TYR A 203 14.93 13.15 12.19
CA TYR A 203 15.58 11.84 12.32
C TYR A 203 16.17 11.30 11.01
N GLY A 204 16.14 12.07 9.93
CA GLY A 204 16.63 11.67 8.61
C GLY A 204 15.87 10.49 8.00
N LYS A 205 14.53 10.47 8.11
CA LYS A 205 13.66 9.41 7.58
C LYS A 205 12.99 9.85 6.27
N THR A 206 12.61 8.89 5.45
CA THR A 206 11.79 9.15 4.27
C THR A 206 10.31 8.99 4.60
N LEU A 207 9.43 9.67 3.86
CA LEU A 207 7.99 9.51 3.99
C LEU A 207 7.39 8.75 2.80
N GLY A 208 6.40 7.91 3.10
CA GLY A 208 5.55 7.26 2.11
C GLY A 208 4.06 7.53 2.34
N LEU A 209 3.26 7.38 1.28
CA LEU A 209 1.81 7.45 1.34
C LEU A 209 1.17 6.21 0.71
N HIS A 210 0.16 5.69 1.39
CA HIS A 210 -0.79 4.71 0.86
C HIS A 210 -2.22 5.23 1.05
N ALA A 211 -2.92 5.53 -0.04
CA ALA A 211 -4.25 6.13 0.00
C ALA A 211 -5.32 5.22 -0.62
N HIS A 212 -6.44 5.04 0.10
CA HIS A 212 -7.63 4.34 -0.38
C HIS A 212 -8.65 5.27 -1.03
N ASN A 213 -9.43 4.73 -1.97
CA ASN A 213 -10.24 5.52 -2.89
C ASN A 213 -11.73 5.60 -2.51
N ASN A 214 -12.07 5.40 -1.24
CA ASN A 214 -13.47 5.33 -0.76
C ASN A 214 -14.27 6.59 -1.09
N GLN A 215 -13.63 7.75 -1.03
CA GLN A 215 -14.22 9.05 -1.42
C GLN A 215 -13.79 9.56 -2.80
N GLN A 216 -13.17 8.72 -3.64
CA GLN A 216 -12.49 9.13 -4.89
C GLN A 216 -11.31 10.10 -4.71
N LEU A 217 -10.74 10.16 -3.51
CA LEU A 217 -9.67 11.10 -3.16
C LEU A 217 -8.27 10.47 -3.18
N ALA A 218 -8.11 9.18 -3.50
CA ALA A 218 -6.80 8.53 -3.41
C ALA A 218 -5.75 9.21 -4.30
N PHE A 219 -6.10 9.49 -5.56
CA PHE A 219 -5.19 10.17 -6.48
C PHE A 219 -4.91 11.61 -6.05
N ALA A 220 -5.94 12.36 -5.65
CA ALA A 220 -5.79 13.74 -5.16
C ALA A 220 -4.86 13.82 -3.95
N ASN A 221 -5.05 12.93 -2.98
CA ASN A 221 -4.20 12.79 -1.80
C ASN A 221 -2.76 12.42 -2.18
N THR A 222 -2.57 11.49 -3.10
CA THR A 222 -1.23 11.11 -3.58
C THR A 222 -0.48 12.26 -4.21
N ILE A 223 -1.11 13.06 -5.08
CA ILE A 223 -0.42 14.19 -5.72
C ILE A 223 -0.20 15.37 -4.76
N GLU A 224 -1.08 15.60 -3.79
CA GLU A 224 -0.85 16.62 -2.75
C GLU A 224 0.37 16.25 -1.89
N ALA A 225 0.46 14.98 -1.47
CA ALA A 225 1.60 14.48 -0.71
C ALA A 225 2.94 14.63 -1.45
N VAL A 226 2.96 14.44 -2.77
CA VAL A 226 4.15 14.74 -3.60
C VAL A 226 4.54 16.20 -3.49
N GLY A 227 3.57 17.12 -3.52
CA GLY A 227 3.84 18.54 -3.32
C GLY A 227 4.42 18.86 -1.95
N ASP A 228 4.04 18.12 -0.92
CA ASP A 228 4.41 18.38 0.48
C ASP A 228 5.71 17.70 0.94
N GLY A 229 6.30 16.87 0.07
CA GLY A 229 7.62 16.29 0.30
C GLY A 229 7.64 14.78 0.50
N VAL A 230 6.50 14.09 0.36
CA VAL A 230 6.46 12.62 0.39
C VAL A 230 7.12 12.06 -0.87
N ASP A 231 7.97 11.05 -0.71
CA ASP A 231 8.74 10.47 -1.81
C ASP A 231 8.24 9.10 -2.25
N TRP A 232 7.70 8.28 -1.34
CA TRP A 232 7.21 6.95 -1.72
C TRP A 232 5.70 6.94 -1.89
N LEU A 233 5.23 6.51 -3.06
CA LEU A 233 3.82 6.59 -3.43
C LEU A 233 3.33 5.19 -3.81
N ASP A 234 2.42 4.65 -3.01
CA ASP A 234 1.76 3.39 -3.35
C ASP A 234 0.65 3.62 -4.39
N ALA A 235 0.60 2.75 -5.39
CA ALA A 235 -0.49 2.67 -6.35
C ALA A 235 -0.74 1.22 -6.78
N THR A 236 -1.88 0.99 -7.44
CA THR A 236 -2.26 -0.33 -7.97
C THR A 236 -2.86 -0.18 -9.35
N TYR A 237 -2.70 -1.20 -10.19
CA TYR A 237 -3.22 -1.15 -11.56
C TYR A 237 -4.75 -1.08 -11.53
N ASN A 238 -5.30 -0.06 -12.19
CA ASN A 238 -6.72 0.25 -12.17
C ASN A 238 -7.34 0.42 -10.77
N GLY A 239 -6.53 0.88 -9.81
CA GLY A 239 -6.95 1.13 -8.45
C GLY A 239 -7.35 -0.13 -7.69
N MET A 240 -6.93 -1.32 -8.14
CA MET A 240 -7.30 -2.60 -7.53
C MET A 240 -6.94 -2.66 -6.02
N GLY A 241 -7.91 -3.02 -5.17
CA GLY A 241 -7.67 -3.14 -3.74
C GLY A 241 -8.93 -3.20 -2.90
N ARG A 242 -8.75 -3.21 -1.58
CA ARG A 242 -9.86 -3.29 -0.62
C ARG A 242 -10.85 -2.14 -0.81
N GLY A 243 -12.15 -2.47 -0.72
CA GLY A 243 -13.23 -1.50 -0.78
C GLY A 243 -13.29 -0.82 -2.14
N ALA A 244 -13.26 0.51 -2.15
CA ALA A 244 -13.23 1.27 -3.39
C ALA A 244 -11.89 1.24 -4.13
N GLY A 245 -10.87 0.59 -3.55
CA GLY A 245 -9.55 0.46 -4.16
C GLY A 245 -8.52 1.44 -3.62
N ASN A 246 -7.45 1.63 -4.39
CA ASN A 246 -6.29 2.48 -4.06
C ASN A 246 -6.11 3.59 -5.10
N CYS A 247 -5.06 4.40 -4.94
CA CYS A 247 -4.56 5.26 -6.02
C CYS A 247 -4.27 4.42 -7.28
N SER A 248 -4.81 4.86 -8.42
CA SER A 248 -4.63 4.19 -9.71
C SER A 248 -3.22 4.40 -10.26
N MET A 249 -2.55 3.32 -10.66
CA MET A 249 -1.22 3.35 -11.25
C MET A 249 -1.18 4.19 -12.52
N GLU A 250 -2.18 4.06 -13.38
CA GLU A 250 -2.29 4.80 -14.64
C GLU A 250 -2.42 6.31 -14.41
N ASN A 251 -3.13 6.75 -13.38
CA ASN A 251 -3.23 8.15 -13.01
C ASN A 251 -1.91 8.67 -12.47
N LEU A 252 -1.28 7.90 -11.57
CA LEU A 252 -0.01 8.30 -10.95
C LEU A 252 1.12 8.38 -11.97
N ILE A 253 1.31 7.34 -12.78
CA ILE A 253 2.33 7.29 -13.83
C ILE A 253 2.08 8.36 -14.89
N GLY A 254 0.83 8.62 -15.26
CA GLY A 254 0.47 9.69 -16.19
C GLY A 254 0.73 11.10 -15.64
N PHE A 255 0.64 11.28 -14.31
CA PHE A 255 0.92 12.54 -13.63
C PHE A 255 2.42 12.81 -13.43
N LEU A 256 3.21 11.79 -13.16
CA LEU A 256 4.63 11.95 -12.86
C LEU A 256 5.43 12.27 -14.13
N HIS A 257 5.85 13.53 -14.26
CA HIS A 257 6.62 14.04 -15.41
C HIS A 257 8.06 13.51 -15.52
N ASN A 258 8.51 12.64 -14.62
CA ASN A 258 9.85 12.05 -14.71
C ASN A 258 9.91 11.13 -15.94
N PRO A 259 10.83 11.35 -16.90
CA PRO A 259 10.90 10.59 -18.14
C PRO A 259 11.25 9.11 -17.96
N LYS A 260 11.63 8.67 -16.74
CA LYS A 260 11.80 7.24 -16.43
C LYS A 260 10.47 6.48 -16.45
N TYR A 261 9.34 7.16 -16.25
CA TYR A 261 8.03 6.53 -16.18
C TYR A 261 7.39 6.42 -17.56
N ASN A 262 6.77 5.27 -17.83
CA ASN A 262 6.13 4.99 -19.12
C ASN A 262 4.72 4.42 -18.90
N LEU A 263 3.72 5.12 -19.44
CA LEU A 263 2.31 4.78 -19.27
C LEU A 263 1.87 3.59 -20.15
N PHE A 264 2.50 3.37 -21.30
CA PHE A 264 2.08 2.33 -22.26
C PHE A 264 2.03 0.90 -21.67
N PRO A 265 3.08 0.39 -20.99
CA PRO A 265 3.03 -0.94 -20.37
C PRO A 265 1.96 -1.04 -19.27
N VAL A 266 1.67 0.07 -18.56
CA VAL A 266 0.60 0.12 -17.56
C VAL A 266 -0.75 -0.13 -18.20
N LEU A 267 -1.07 0.62 -19.26
CA LEU A 267 -2.33 0.47 -19.99
C LEU A 267 -2.47 -0.92 -20.64
N SER A 268 -1.38 -1.43 -21.22
CA SER A 268 -1.33 -2.77 -21.83
C SER A 268 -1.60 -3.88 -20.82
N PHE A 269 -1.06 -3.76 -19.60
CA PHE A 269 -1.34 -4.71 -18.53
C PHE A 269 -2.79 -4.64 -18.07
N VAL A 270 -3.35 -3.42 -17.92
CA VAL A 270 -4.76 -3.24 -17.55
C VAL A 270 -5.67 -3.90 -18.59
N GLU A 271 -5.45 -3.62 -19.87
CA GLU A 271 -6.25 -4.17 -20.98
C GLU A 271 -6.30 -5.70 -20.96
N LYS A 272 -5.15 -6.35 -20.75
CA LYS A 272 -5.03 -7.81 -20.86
C LYS A 272 -5.42 -8.55 -19.59
N TYR A 273 -4.93 -8.10 -18.44
CA TYR A 273 -4.99 -8.88 -17.20
C TYR A 273 -6.05 -8.36 -16.23
N ILE A 274 -6.12 -7.04 -16.02
CA ILE A 274 -7.09 -6.45 -15.10
C ILE A 274 -8.52 -6.59 -15.64
N MET A 275 -8.72 -6.31 -16.94
CA MET A 275 -10.05 -6.47 -17.55
C MET A 275 -10.51 -7.92 -17.55
N GLN A 276 -9.59 -8.89 -17.61
CA GLN A 276 -9.94 -10.30 -17.47
C GLN A 276 -10.40 -10.62 -16.05
N LEU A 277 -9.70 -10.15 -15.00
CA LEU A 277 -10.16 -10.33 -13.61
C LEU A 277 -11.56 -9.76 -13.37
N LYS A 278 -11.88 -8.59 -13.95
CA LYS A 278 -13.25 -8.04 -13.88
C LYS A 278 -14.28 -8.94 -14.57
N LYS A 279 -13.95 -9.48 -15.75
CA LYS A 279 -14.82 -10.43 -16.46
C LYS A 279 -15.03 -11.72 -15.65
N ASP A 280 -14.02 -12.15 -14.91
CA ASP A 280 -14.07 -13.33 -14.04
C ASP A 280 -14.84 -13.07 -12.72
N GLY A 281 -15.36 -11.86 -12.53
CA GLY A 281 -16.24 -11.50 -11.41
C GLY A 281 -15.52 -10.93 -10.19
N VAL A 282 -14.24 -10.58 -10.30
CA VAL A 282 -13.55 -9.86 -9.23
C VAL A 282 -14.04 -8.41 -9.21
N VAL A 283 -14.54 -7.97 -8.06
CA VAL A 283 -15.17 -6.64 -7.90
C VAL A 283 -14.32 -5.75 -7.00
N TRP A 284 -14.06 -4.54 -7.47
CA TRP A 284 -13.53 -3.42 -6.71
C TRP A 284 -13.93 -2.11 -7.40
N GLY A 285 -13.69 -1.00 -6.72
CA GLY A 285 -13.89 0.33 -7.27
C GLY A 285 -14.96 1.11 -6.52
N TYR A 286 -15.03 2.40 -6.84
CA TYR A 286 -15.94 3.32 -6.19
C TYR A 286 -17.41 2.87 -6.29
N ASP A 287 -18.11 2.96 -5.17
CA ASP A 287 -19.54 2.74 -5.05
C ASP A 287 -20.07 3.41 -3.77
N LEU A 288 -21.38 3.61 -3.66
CA LEU A 288 -21.97 4.47 -2.62
C LEU A 288 -21.81 3.92 -1.20
N GLN A 289 -21.82 2.61 -1.00
CA GLN A 289 -21.54 1.97 0.28
C GLN A 289 -20.13 2.27 0.78
N TYR A 290 -19.16 2.34 -0.13
CA TYR A 290 -17.78 2.67 0.23
C TYR A 290 -17.63 4.16 0.52
N LEU A 291 -18.33 5.02 -0.24
CA LEU A 291 -18.43 6.44 0.08
C LEU A 291 -18.98 6.64 1.51
N VAL A 292 -20.07 5.95 1.87
CA VAL A 292 -20.67 6.03 3.22
C VAL A 292 -19.64 5.66 4.29
N THR A 293 -18.94 4.53 4.17
CA THR A 293 -17.90 4.16 5.15
C THR A 293 -16.74 5.16 5.18
N GLY A 294 -16.35 5.73 4.03
CA GLY A 294 -15.30 6.74 3.94
C GLY A 294 -15.68 8.04 4.65
N LEU A 295 -16.89 8.54 4.42
CA LEU A 295 -17.44 9.75 5.05
C LEU A 295 -17.58 9.60 6.57
N LEU A 296 -17.96 8.41 7.03
CA LEU A 296 -18.10 8.11 8.46
C LEU A 296 -16.78 7.73 9.13
N ASN A 297 -15.67 7.67 8.38
CA ASN A 297 -14.36 7.26 8.90
C ASN A 297 -14.37 5.88 9.58
N GLN A 298 -15.05 4.92 8.94
CA GLN A 298 -15.21 3.56 9.45
C GLN A 298 -14.54 2.53 8.53
N HIS A 299 -14.14 1.40 9.12
CA HIS A 299 -13.54 0.30 8.36
C HIS A 299 -14.53 -0.21 7.27
N PRO A 300 -14.10 -0.45 6.02
CA PRO A 300 -14.99 -0.78 4.90
C PRO A 300 -15.65 -2.18 4.97
N ARG A 301 -15.61 -2.86 6.12
CA ARG A 301 -16.09 -4.26 6.23
C ARG A 301 -17.60 -4.34 5.97
N THR A 302 -18.37 -3.45 6.58
CA THR A 302 -19.83 -3.39 6.42
C THR A 302 -20.22 -3.06 4.98
N ALA A 303 -19.47 -2.17 4.31
CA ALA A 303 -19.65 -1.88 2.89
C ALA A 303 -19.31 -3.08 1.98
N ILE A 304 -18.25 -3.83 2.30
CA ILE A 304 -17.92 -5.08 1.57
C ILE A 304 -19.07 -6.10 1.72
N ASP A 305 -19.62 -6.25 2.93
CA ASP A 305 -20.73 -7.17 3.17
C ASP A 305 -22.02 -6.71 2.46
N PHE A 306 -22.26 -5.39 2.41
CA PHE A 306 -23.34 -4.79 1.61
C PHE A 306 -23.22 -5.16 0.13
N THR A 307 -22.02 -5.05 -0.45
CA THR A 307 -21.74 -5.47 -1.84
C THR A 307 -21.99 -6.96 -2.04
N LYS A 308 -21.48 -7.82 -1.15
CA LYS A 308 -21.67 -9.28 -1.24
C LYS A 308 -23.14 -9.69 -1.19
N GLN A 309 -23.95 -8.95 -0.42
CA GLN A 309 -25.38 -9.17 -0.31
C GLN A 309 -26.17 -8.59 -1.49
N ASN A 310 -25.51 -7.94 -2.46
CA ASN A 310 -26.14 -7.22 -3.58
C ASN A 310 -27.22 -6.23 -3.12
N ARG A 311 -26.99 -5.59 -1.97
CA ARG A 311 -27.90 -4.57 -1.45
C ARG A 311 -27.81 -3.31 -2.30
N THR A 312 -28.90 -2.53 -2.31
CA THR A 312 -29.01 -1.25 -3.02
C THR A 312 -29.75 -0.19 -2.20
N ASP A 313 -30.12 -0.50 -0.96
CA ASP A 313 -30.85 0.35 -0.04
C ASP A 313 -29.92 1.31 0.73
N TYR A 314 -29.18 2.15 0.00
CA TYR A 314 -28.13 3.01 0.54
C TYR A 314 -28.58 3.92 1.69
N SER A 315 -29.79 4.49 1.63
CA SER A 315 -30.31 5.35 2.71
C SER A 315 -30.54 4.56 4.00
N LYS A 316 -30.99 3.30 3.89
CA LYS A 316 -31.16 2.42 5.06
C LYS A 316 -29.79 2.00 5.59
N PHE A 317 -28.86 1.66 4.71
CA PHE A 317 -27.47 1.38 5.09
C PHE A 317 -26.83 2.56 5.84
N TYR A 318 -27.00 3.80 5.36
CA TYR A 318 -26.52 5.00 6.05
C TYR A 318 -27.09 5.13 7.47
N ASN A 319 -28.39 4.90 7.64
CA ASN A 319 -29.02 4.91 8.97
C ASN A 319 -28.51 3.76 9.87
N GLU A 320 -28.29 2.57 9.31
CA GLU A 320 -27.70 1.42 10.04
C GLU A 320 -26.28 1.72 10.53
N MET A 321 -25.51 2.47 9.74
CA MET A 321 -24.13 2.84 10.04
C MET A 321 -24.00 3.96 11.08
N THR A 322 -24.92 4.94 11.05
CA THR A 322 -24.92 6.08 12.00
C THR A 322 -25.60 5.76 13.34
N ALA A 323 -26.47 4.74 13.38
CA ALA A 323 -27.07 4.28 14.63
C ALA A 323 -26.13 3.46 15.53
N GLN A 324 -24.92 3.14 15.05
CA GLN A 324 -23.89 2.39 15.77
C GLN A 324 -22.88 3.28 16.51
N GLU A 325 -22.98 4.61 16.35
CA GLU A 325 -22.18 5.62 17.07
C GLU A 325 -22.88 6.05 18.37
#